data_AF-A0AAV6K956-F1
#
_entry.id   AF-A0AAV6K956-F1
#
_cell.length_a   1.000
_cell.length_b   1.000
_cell.length_c   1.000
_cell.angle_alpha   90.00
_cell.angle_beta   90.00
_cell.angle_gamma   90.00
#
_symmetry.space_group_name_H-M   'P 1'
#
loop_
_entity.id
_entity.type
_entity.pdbx_description
1 polymer ?
#
loop_
_entity_poly.entity_id
_entity_poly.type
_entity_poly.pdbx_seq_one_letter_code
_entity_poly.pdbx_strand_id
1 'polypeptide(L)'
;MQIGGACCFCNLEVETHLYLFFACSYSTTVWELLMGKNLVQGMPNTLENVLAWFNVHAKGKILQCISLKCSLAAGVYGLWRKRNFRIFQGSATGHDQVAAGIVAGIRDFLN
;
A
#
# COMPACT_ATOMS: atom_id res chain seq x y z
N MET A 1 6.95 -5.47 -13.82
CA MET A 1 8.00 -6.43 -13.40
C MET A 1 7.32 -7.51 -12.57
N GLN A 2 6.90 -8.59 -13.21
CA GLN A 2 6.22 -9.72 -12.58
C GLN A 2 7.29 -10.64 -12.00
N ILE A 3 7.20 -11.00 -10.72
CA ILE A 3 7.95 -12.15 -10.20
C ILE A 3 7.02 -13.34 -10.38
N GLY A 4 7.36 -14.25 -11.30
CA GLY A 4 6.54 -15.41 -11.67
C GLY A 4 6.54 -16.51 -10.59
N GLY A 5 6.14 -16.19 -9.36
CA GLY A 5 6.03 -17.10 -8.23
C GLY A 5 4.75 -16.89 -7.43
N ALA A 6 4.53 -17.68 -6.37
CA ALA A 6 3.41 -17.48 -5.46
C ALA A 6 3.54 -16.15 -4.69
N CYS A 7 2.41 -15.54 -4.36
CA CYS A 7 2.33 -14.27 -3.64
C CYS A 7 3.12 -14.33 -2.33
N CYS A 8 4.08 -13.41 -2.14
CA CYS A 8 4.96 -13.40 -0.97
C CYS A 8 4.24 -13.19 0.37
N PHE A 9 2.96 -12.78 0.34
CA PHE A 9 2.15 -12.55 1.52
C PHE A 9 1.34 -13.76 1.95
N CYS A 10 0.59 -14.38 1.03
CA CYS A 10 -0.32 -15.48 1.35
C CYS A 10 0.16 -16.85 0.84
N ASN A 11 1.09 -16.89 -0.12
CA ASN A 11 1.55 -18.10 -0.81
C ASN A 11 0.44 -18.93 -1.49
N LEU A 12 -0.74 -18.35 -1.74
CA LEU A 12 -1.89 -19.08 -2.31
C LEU A 12 -2.04 -18.91 -3.83
N GLU A 13 -1.85 -17.69 -4.33
CA GLU A 13 -2.06 -17.34 -5.74
C GLU A 13 -0.77 -16.79 -6.37
N VAL A 14 -0.74 -16.73 -7.70
CA VAL A 14 0.38 -16.13 -8.44
C VAL A 14 0.53 -14.65 -8.06
N GLU A 15 1.76 -14.25 -7.74
CA GLU A 15 2.07 -12.85 -7.46
C GLU A 15 1.92 -12.00 -8.73
N THR A 16 0.88 -11.17 -8.74
CA THR A 16 0.74 -10.05 -9.67
C THR A 16 0.60 -8.77 -8.86
N HIS A 17 0.88 -7.60 -9.44
CA HIS A 17 0.66 -6.34 -8.72
C HIS A 17 -0.81 -6.17 -8.29
N LEU A 18 -1.76 -6.55 -9.17
CA LEU A 18 -3.18 -6.48 -8.87
C LEU A 18 -3.53 -7.38 -7.69
N TYR A 19 -3.03 -8.62 -7.70
CA TYR A 19 -3.26 -9.54 -6.60
C TYR A 19 -2.59 -9.06 -5.31
N LEU A 20 -1.29 -8.74 -5.36
CA LEU A 20 -0.49 -8.31 -4.22
C LEU A 20 -1.09 -7.11 -3.50
N PHE A 21 -1.60 -6.13 -4.25
CA PHE A 21 -2.11 -4.90 -3.67
C PHE A 21 -3.61 -4.95 -3.37
N PHE A 22 -4.45 -5.62 -4.14
CA PHE A 22 -5.90 -5.46 -4.02
C PHE A 22 -6.67 -6.75 -3.72
N ALA A 23 -6.17 -7.91 -4.15
CA ALA A 23 -6.92 -9.17 -4.06
C ALA A 23 -6.36 -10.17 -3.03
N CYS A 24 -5.11 -10.02 -2.61
CA CYS A 24 -4.50 -10.90 -1.62
C CYS A 24 -5.23 -10.75 -0.28
N SER A 25 -5.47 -11.86 0.41
CA SER A 25 -6.12 -11.85 1.73
C SER A 25 -5.38 -10.95 2.73
N TYR A 26 -4.05 -11.00 2.74
CA TYR A 26 -3.22 -10.12 3.58
C TYR A 26 -3.42 -8.63 3.26
N SER A 27 -3.38 -8.24 1.97
CA SER A 27 -3.60 -6.84 1.58
C SER A 27 -5.03 -6.40 1.88
N THR A 28 -6.00 -7.30 1.72
CA THR A 28 -7.42 -7.04 2.02
C THR A 28 -7.59 -6.64 3.49
N THR A 29 -7.01 -7.41 4.43
CA THR A 29 -7.03 -7.04 5.85
C THR A 29 -6.34 -5.70 6.13
N VAL A 30 -5.22 -5.41 5.45
CA VAL A 30 -4.56 -4.10 5.58
C VAL A 30 -5.49 -2.96 5.13
N TRP A 31 -6.24 -3.16 4.05
CA TRP A 31 -7.21 -2.18 3.56
C TRP A 31 -8.38 -1.99 4.50
N GLU A 32 -8.96 -3.06 5.04
CA GLU A 32 -10.02 -2.98 6.04
C GLU A 32 -9.59 -2.14 7.25
N LEU A 33 -8.37 -2.35 7.74
CA LEU A 33 -7.81 -1.57 8.85
C LEU A 33 -7.56 -0.10 8.47
N LEU A 34 -7.00 0.18 7.30
CA LEU A 34 -6.72 1.55 6.85
C LEU A 34 -8.00 2.34 6.55
N MET A 35 -8.97 1.71 5.89
CA MET A 35 -10.23 2.33 5.52
C MET A 35 -11.18 2.45 6.73
N GLY A 36 -11.12 1.51 7.67
CA GLY A 36 -11.83 1.61 8.95
C GLY A 36 -11.46 2.87 9.73
N LYS A 37 -10.20 3.32 9.66
CA LYS A 37 -9.77 4.62 10.26
C LYS A 37 -10.39 5.84 9.58
N ASN A 38 -10.88 5.69 8.35
CA ASN A 38 -11.60 6.71 7.61
C ASN A 38 -13.12 6.52 7.68
N LEU A 39 -13.61 5.63 8.56
CA LEU A 39 -15.01 5.25 8.69
C LEU A 39 -15.60 4.67 7.39
N VAL A 40 -14.76 4.03 6.57
CA VAL A 40 -15.16 3.35 5.34
C VAL A 40 -15.16 1.85 5.58
N GLN A 41 -16.26 1.20 5.23
CA GLN A 41 -16.47 -0.24 5.31
C GLN A 41 -16.66 -0.81 3.90
N GLY A 42 -16.30 -2.08 3.69
CA GLY A 42 -16.55 -2.78 2.42
C GLY A 42 -15.82 -2.16 1.23
N MET A 43 -14.55 -1.78 1.41
CA MET A 43 -13.74 -1.25 0.30
C MET A 43 -13.57 -2.33 -0.78
N PRO A 44 -13.66 -1.99 -2.08
CA PRO A 44 -13.52 -2.99 -3.13
C PRO A 44 -12.13 -3.65 -3.15
N ASN A 45 -12.04 -4.88 -3.65
CA ASN A 45 -10.83 -5.69 -3.69
C ASN A 45 -10.23 -5.84 -5.09
N THR A 46 -10.61 -4.97 -6.04
CA THR A 46 -9.98 -4.88 -7.36
C THR A 46 -9.52 -3.44 -7.61
N LEU A 47 -8.41 -3.28 -8.33
CA LEU A 47 -7.87 -1.96 -8.62
C LEU A 47 -8.91 -1.08 -9.34
N GLU A 48 -9.62 -1.62 -10.33
CA GLU A 48 -10.64 -0.87 -11.07
C GLU A 48 -11.74 -0.35 -10.14
N ASN A 49 -12.25 -1.22 -9.27
CA ASN A 49 -13.34 -0.86 -8.36
C ASN A 49 -12.86 0.09 -7.26
N VAL A 50 -11.63 -0.07 -6.76
CA VAL A 50 -11.04 0.90 -5.81
C VAL A 50 -10.91 2.27 -6.46
N LEU A 51 -10.38 2.35 -7.68
CA LEU A 51 -10.25 3.62 -8.39
C LEU A 51 -11.62 4.26 -8.67
N ALA A 52 -12.60 3.46 -9.10
CA ALA A 52 -13.96 3.93 -9.29
C ALA A 52 -14.56 4.47 -7.98
N TRP A 53 -14.37 3.76 -6.87
CA TRP A 53 -14.84 4.18 -5.56
C TRP A 53 -14.21 5.51 -5.13
N PHE A 54 -12.89 5.65 -5.27
CA PHE A 54 -12.18 6.90 -4.94
C PHE A 54 -12.61 8.06 -5.86
N ASN A 55 -12.87 7.78 -7.14
CA ASN A 55 -13.38 8.77 -8.08
C ASN A 55 -14.80 9.25 -7.75
N VAL A 56 -15.57 8.51 -6.97
CA VAL A 56 -16.90 8.95 -6.53
C VAL A 56 -16.82 9.62 -5.14
N HIS A 57 -16.11 8.99 -4.19
CA HIS A 57 -16.19 9.33 -2.76
C HIS A 57 -15.05 10.20 -2.24
N ALA A 58 -13.93 10.30 -2.96
CA ALA A 58 -12.76 11.10 -2.56
C ALA A 58 -12.55 12.32 -3.47
N LYS A 59 -13.61 12.83 -4.11
CA LYS A 59 -13.59 14.07 -4.89
C LYS A 59 -13.67 15.28 -3.96
N GLY A 60 -12.65 16.13 -3.98
CA GLY A 60 -12.59 17.36 -3.21
C GLY A 60 -11.34 17.51 -2.35
N LYS A 61 -11.32 18.60 -1.58
CA LYS A 61 -10.21 19.02 -0.70
C LYS A 61 -10.58 19.02 0.79
N ILE A 62 -11.72 18.44 1.16
CA ILE A 62 -12.06 18.27 2.57
C ILE A 62 -11.11 17.25 3.21
N LEU A 63 -10.88 17.39 4.51
CA LEU A 63 -9.90 16.61 5.26
C LEU A 63 -10.10 15.09 5.10
N GLN A 64 -11.36 14.63 5.05
CA GLN A 64 -11.68 13.23 4.83
C GLN A 64 -11.23 12.71 3.45
N CYS A 65 -11.47 13.47 2.37
CA CYS A 65 -11.01 13.08 1.03
C CYS A 65 -9.47 13.06 0.94
N ILE A 66 -8.79 13.97 1.63
CA ILE A 66 -7.33 13.99 1.72
C ILE A 66 -6.85 12.75 2.49
N SER A 67 -7.45 12.48 3.66
CA SER A 67 -7.14 11.32 4.48
C SER A 67 -7.32 9.99 3.73
N LEU A 68 -8.39 9.85 2.95
CA LEU A 68 -8.63 8.68 2.10
C LEU A 68 -7.50 8.50 1.08
N LYS A 69 -7.13 9.57 0.35
CA LYS A 69 -6.05 9.54 -0.65
C LYS A 69 -4.70 9.20 0.00
N CYS A 70 -4.40 9.80 1.14
CA CYS A 70 -3.20 9.50 1.92
C CYS A 70 -3.19 8.04 2.38
N SER A 71 -4.33 7.51 2.81
CA SER A 71 -4.47 6.11 3.24
C SER A 71 -4.24 5.14 2.08
N LEU A 72 -4.75 5.46 0.89
CA LEU A 72 -4.47 4.68 -0.32
C LEU A 72 -2.98 4.68 -0.67
N ALA A 73 -2.36 5.87 -0.72
CA ALA A 73 -0.93 6.00 -1.03
C ALA A 73 -0.05 5.28 0.01
N ALA A 74 -0.31 5.49 1.29
CA ALA A 74 0.41 4.86 2.39
C ALA A 74 0.24 3.33 2.41
N GLY A 75 -0.96 2.82 2.10
CA GLY A 75 -1.24 1.39 2.03
C GLY A 75 -0.47 0.72 0.89
N VAL A 76 -0.54 1.25 -0.32
CA VAL A 76 0.22 0.73 -1.48
C VAL A 76 1.72 0.75 -1.18
N TYR A 77 2.22 1.88 -0.69
CA TYR A 77 3.64 2.04 -0.39
C TYR A 77 4.11 1.11 0.74
N GLY A 78 3.31 0.97 1.80
CA GLY A 78 3.60 0.08 2.92
C GLY A 78 3.65 -1.39 2.50
N LEU A 79 2.69 -1.83 1.67
CA LEU A 79 2.67 -3.17 1.10
C LEU A 79 3.88 -3.40 0.19
N TRP A 80 4.18 -2.46 -0.70
CA TRP A 80 5.38 -2.52 -1.56
C TRP A 80 6.66 -2.63 -0.73
N ARG A 81 6.82 -1.78 0.29
CA ARG A 81 7.98 -1.78 1.19
C ARG A 81 8.11 -3.13 1.91
N LYS A 82 7.01 -3.69 2.42
CA LYS A 82 6.99 -4.98 3.11
C LYS A 82 7.36 -6.13 2.16
N ARG A 83 6.82 -6.12 0.95
CA ARG A 83 7.12 -7.11 -0.10
C ARG A 83 8.60 -7.08 -0.48
N ASN A 84 9.14 -5.89 -0.74
CA ASN A 84 10.56 -5.73 -1.04
C ASN A 84 11.43 -6.18 0.12
N PHE A 85 11.06 -5.84 1.36
CA PHE A 85 11.79 -6.34 2.52
C PHE A 85 11.82 -7.87 2.59
N ARG A 86 10.72 -8.57 2.25
CA ARG A 86 10.69 -10.04 2.23
C ARG A 86 11.56 -10.65 1.12
N ILE A 87 11.58 -10.03 -0.06
CA ILE A 87 12.32 -10.54 -1.22
C ILE A 87 13.82 -10.25 -1.12
N PHE A 88 14.17 -9.08 -0.60
CA PHE A 88 15.54 -8.62 -0.48
C PHE A 88 16.10 -8.75 0.94
N GLN A 89 15.46 -9.55 1.78
CA GLN A 89 15.96 -9.86 3.12
C GLN A 89 17.27 -10.65 2.98
N GLY A 90 18.40 -9.94 3.09
CA GLY A 90 19.75 -10.48 2.87
C GLY A 90 20.64 -9.67 1.91
N SER A 91 20.08 -8.72 1.14
CA SER A 91 20.91 -7.76 0.38
C SER A 91 21.25 -6.57 1.27
N ALA A 92 22.39 -6.68 1.96
CA ALA A 92 22.88 -5.68 2.92
C ALA A 92 22.85 -4.27 2.31
N THR A 93 21.93 -3.43 2.76
CA THR A 93 21.98 -1.99 2.55
C THR A 93 22.45 -1.37 3.85
N GLY A 94 23.55 -0.61 3.81
CA GLY A 94 24.19 -0.08 5.01
C GLY A 94 23.25 0.84 5.79
N HIS A 95 23.38 0.84 7.12
CA HIS A 95 22.48 1.56 8.03
C HIS A 95 22.38 3.07 7.71
N ASP A 96 23.44 3.67 7.14
CA ASP A 96 23.48 5.08 6.74
C ASP A 96 22.57 5.41 5.54
N GLN A 97 22.40 4.48 4.60
CA GLN A 97 21.60 4.70 3.39
C GLN A 97 20.10 4.64 3.68
N VAL A 98 19.70 3.78 4.61
CA VAL A 98 18.31 3.70 5.07
C VAL A 98 17.97 4.91 5.96
N ALA A 99 18.89 5.34 6.84
CA ALA A 99 18.72 6.52 7.67
C ALA A 99 18.61 7.80 6.83
N ALA A 100 19.43 7.96 5.79
CA ALA A 100 19.33 9.08 4.85
C ALA A 100 17.97 9.11 4.12
N GLY A 101 17.47 7.95 3.67
CA GLY A 101 16.18 7.85 2.98
C GLY A 101 14.99 8.22 3.85
N ILE A 102 15.05 7.95 5.15
CA ILE A 102 13.98 8.28 6.09
C ILE A 102 14.05 9.76 6.52
N VAL A 103 15.23 10.30 6.78
CA VAL A 103 15.40 11.71 7.16
C VAL A 103 15.03 12.65 6.01
N ALA A 104 15.33 12.28 4.76
CA ALA A 104 14.84 13.01 3.58
C ALA A 104 13.30 12.99 3.51
N GLY A 105 12.70 11.81 3.66
CA GLY A 105 11.24 11.66 3.60
C GLY A 105 10.47 12.42 4.70
N ILE A 106 11.06 12.62 5.88
CA ILE A 106 10.46 13.41 6.97
C ILE A 106 10.60 14.92 6.70
N ARG A 107 11.71 15.37 6.11
CA ARG A 107 11.93 16.79 5.78
C ARG A 107 10.98 17.29 4.68
N ASP A 108 10.69 16.44 3.69
CA ASP A 108 9.77 16.77 2.60
C ASP A 108 8.29 16.74 3.02
N PHE A 109 7.98 16.14 4.18
CA PHE A 109 6.62 16.08 4.71
C PHE A 109 6.32 17.19 5.74
N LEU A 110 7.35 17.89 6.22
CA LEU A 110 7.26 18.94 7.25
C LEU A 110 7.52 20.36 6.72
N ASN A 111 7.80 20.52 5.42
CA ASN A 111 7.73 21.81 4.70
C ASN A 111 6.49 21.81 3.79
#